data_AF-A0A0S8D5G6-F1
#
_entry.id   AF-A0A0S8D5G6-F1
#
_cell.length_a   1.000
_cell.length_b   1.000
_cell.length_c   1.000
_cell.angle_alpha   90.00
_cell.angle_beta   90.00
_cell.angle_gamma   90.00
#
_symmetry.space_group_name_H-M   'P 1'
#
loop_
_entity.id
_entity.type
_entity.pdbx_description
1 polymer ?
#
loop_
_entity_poly.entity_id
_entity_poly.type
_entity_poly.pdbx_seq_one_letter_code
_entity_poly.pdbx_strand_id
1 'polypeptide(L)'
;MKKLDKKGFTLVELAIVMVIIGLLIGAVIKGQAMIDNAKQKRLLNDVQGISAAYFSYYDRYNAVPGDDTSTHGWAGVAAGDGDGLLEGNATTPSGESQEAWQALRYAGLLTADPTTTGAASLPAHPFSGKYGLFNRNFGASIGTKNYILVDNVNGSVAEIIDIKNDDGIFNSGTVQADQAYTNATVDLYYAL
;
A
#
# COMPACT_ATOMS: atom_id res chain seq x y z
N MET A 1 43.56 14.41 -53.51
CA MET A 1 43.02 14.32 -52.14
C MET A 1 41.63 14.95 -52.14
N LYS A 2 40.55 14.15 -52.08
CA LYS A 2 39.16 14.64 -52.19
C LYS A 2 38.80 15.32 -50.85
N LYS A 3 38.59 16.64 -50.84
CA LYS A 3 38.06 17.34 -49.66
C LYS A 3 36.63 16.88 -49.43
N LEU A 4 36.37 16.29 -48.26
CA LEU A 4 35.02 16.04 -47.79
C LEU A 4 34.50 17.35 -47.20
N ASP A 5 33.55 18.00 -47.86
CA ASP A 5 32.87 19.18 -47.32
C ASP A 5 32.11 18.79 -46.05
N LYS A 6 32.62 19.20 -44.89
CA LYS A 6 31.89 19.10 -43.64
C LYS A 6 30.81 20.19 -43.64
N LYS A 7 29.59 19.83 -44.07
CA LYS A 7 28.41 20.68 -43.85
C LYS A 7 28.17 20.83 -42.35
N GLY A 8 28.30 22.05 -41.83
CA GLY A 8 27.93 22.37 -40.45
C GLY A 8 26.40 22.42 -40.29
N PHE A 9 25.92 22.17 -39.08
CA PHE A 9 24.50 22.35 -38.74
C PHE A 9 24.10 23.83 -38.82
N THR A 10 22.92 24.12 -39.35
CA THR A 10 22.38 25.48 -39.41
C THR A 10 21.76 25.88 -38.07
N LEU A 11 21.71 27.19 -37.80
CA LEU A 11 21.05 27.71 -36.59
C LEU A 11 19.56 27.36 -36.55
N VAL A 12 18.90 27.29 -37.71
CA VAL A 12 17.47 26.95 -37.82
C VAL A 12 17.24 25.48 -37.46
N GLU A 13 18.10 24.57 -37.91
CA GLU A 13 18.02 23.15 -37.54
C GLU A 13 18.19 22.95 -36.03
N LEU A 14 19.15 23.64 -35.41
CA LEU A 14 19.33 23.58 -33.95
C LEU A 14 18.17 24.21 -33.19
N ALA A 15 17.57 25.29 -33.71
CA ALA A 15 16.43 25.95 -33.07
C ALA A 15 15.20 25.03 -33.00
N ILE A 16 14.87 24.33 -34.09
CA ILE A 16 13.73 23.39 -34.11
C ILE A 16 13.98 22.22 -33.15
N VAL A 17 15.20 21.70 -33.08
CA VAL A 17 15.57 20.62 -32.17
C VAL A 17 15.37 21.04 -30.71
N MET A 18 15.81 22.24 -30.32
CA MET A 18 15.64 22.74 -28.95
C MET A 18 14.16 22.93 -28.57
N VAL A 19 13.33 23.38 -29.52
CA VAL A 19 11.88 23.50 -29.30
C VAL A 19 11.26 22.12 -29.06
N ILE A 20 11.59 21.12 -29.89
CA ILE A 20 11.06 19.76 -29.73
C ILE A 20 11.51 19.17 -28.39
N ILE A 21 12.79 19.31 -28.01
CA ILE A 21 13.29 18.85 -26.71
C ILE A 21 12.54 19.53 -25.56
N GLY A 22 12.34 20.85 -25.62
CA GLY A 22 11.59 21.58 -24.60
C GLY A 22 10.14 21.09 -24.44
N LEU A 23 9.45 20.84 -25.56
CA LEU A 23 8.10 20.29 -25.56
C LEU A 23 8.05 18.86 -25.01
N LEU A 24 9.02 18.02 -25.37
CA LEU A 24 9.10 16.64 -24.88
C LEU A 24 9.38 16.59 -23.38
N ILE A 25 10.31 17.40 -22.86
CA ILE A 25 10.60 17.46 -21.42
C ILE A 25 9.36 17.94 -20.65
N GLY A 26 8.70 18.99 -21.12
CA GLY A 26 7.47 19.48 -20.48
C GLY A 26 6.35 18.44 -20.45
N ALA A 27 6.17 17.70 -21.54
CA ALA A 27 5.18 16.62 -21.63
C ALA A 27 5.52 15.45 -20.67
N VAL A 28 6.79 15.05 -20.59
CA VAL A 28 7.24 13.94 -19.73
C VAL A 28 7.08 14.28 -18.24
N ILE A 29 7.45 15.49 -17.80
CA ILE A 29 7.33 15.90 -16.38
C ILE A 29 5.87 15.86 -15.94
N LYS A 30 4.95 16.38 -16.77
CA LYS A 30 3.52 16.32 -16.48
C LYS A 30 2.99 14.88 -16.48
N GLY A 31 3.49 14.05 -17.39
CA GLY A 31 3.17 12.62 -17.44
C GLY A 31 3.60 11.87 -16.18
N GLN A 32 4.80 12.11 -15.67
CA GLN A 32 5.31 11.50 -14.44
C GLN A 32 4.46 11.88 -13.23
N ALA A 33 4.19 13.18 -13.04
CA ALA A 33 3.34 13.66 -11.95
C ALA A 33 1.92 13.05 -12.01
N MET A 34 1.36 12.85 -13.20
CA MET A 34 0.07 12.18 -13.37
C MET A 34 0.12 10.71 -12.95
N ILE A 35 1.19 9.98 -13.29
CA ILE A 35 1.38 8.58 -12.88
C ILE A 35 1.49 8.49 -11.36
N ASP A 36 2.24 9.38 -10.71
CA ASP A 36 2.41 9.36 -9.26
C ASP A 36 1.08 9.62 -8.53
N ASN A 37 0.30 10.59 -9.02
CA ASN A 37 -1.07 10.81 -8.52
C ASN A 37 -1.97 9.59 -8.72
N ALA A 38 -1.85 8.88 -9.84
CA ALA A 38 -2.61 7.66 -10.08
C ALA A 38 -2.20 6.53 -9.12
N LYS A 39 -0.91 6.38 -8.83
CA LYS A 39 -0.40 5.43 -7.84
C LYS A 39 -0.90 5.72 -6.44
N GLN A 40 -0.90 7.00 -6.02
CA GLN A 40 -1.45 7.42 -4.73
C GLN A 40 -2.95 7.10 -4.61
N LYS A 41 -3.74 7.43 -5.64
CA LYS A 41 -5.17 7.11 -5.67
C LYS A 41 -5.44 5.62 -5.61
N ARG A 42 -4.67 4.82 -6.36
CA ARG A 42 -4.78 3.37 -6.33
C ARG A 42 -4.47 2.82 -4.94
N LEU A 43 -3.40 3.29 -4.31
CA LEU A 43 -3.05 2.86 -2.95
C LEU A 43 -4.18 3.13 -1.96
N LEU A 44 -4.78 4.32 -1.99
CA LEU A 44 -5.92 4.67 -1.13
C LEU A 44 -7.14 3.78 -1.39
N ASN A 45 -7.45 3.51 -2.66
CA ASN A 45 -8.55 2.60 -3.02
C ASN A 45 -8.29 1.18 -2.54
N ASP A 46 -7.05 0.70 -2.63
CA ASP A 46 -6.66 -0.63 -2.16
C ASP A 46 -6.85 -0.73 -0.63
N VAL A 47 -6.40 0.28 0.14
CA VAL A 47 -6.64 0.35 1.60
C VAL A 47 -8.13 0.35 1.92
N GLN A 48 -8.92 1.20 1.27
CA GLN A 48 -10.38 1.24 1.48
C GLN A 48 -11.05 -0.10 1.12
N GLY A 49 -10.60 -0.77 0.07
CA GLY A 49 -11.09 -2.08 -0.34
C GLY A 49 -10.76 -3.16 0.69
N ILE A 50 -9.56 -3.15 1.26
CA ILE A 50 -9.15 -4.07 2.33
C ILE A 50 -9.96 -3.79 3.60
N SER A 51 -10.14 -2.52 4.00
CA SER A 51 -10.99 -2.16 5.15
C SER A 51 -12.42 -2.63 4.96
N ALA A 52 -13.00 -2.41 3.77
CA ALA A 52 -14.35 -2.87 3.46
C ALA A 52 -14.46 -4.40 3.52
N ALA A 53 -13.46 -5.13 3.02
CA ALA A 53 -13.41 -6.59 3.12
C ALA A 53 -13.31 -7.05 4.59
N TYR A 54 -12.47 -6.41 5.39
CA TYR A 54 -12.32 -6.69 6.82
C TYR A 54 -13.66 -6.55 7.57
N PHE A 55 -14.32 -5.40 7.45
CA PHE A 55 -15.61 -5.19 8.12
C PHE A 55 -16.73 -6.04 7.55
N SER A 56 -16.71 -6.34 6.25
CA SER A 56 -17.69 -7.27 5.66
C SER A 56 -17.53 -8.70 6.21
N TYR A 57 -16.30 -9.11 6.52
CA TYR A 57 -16.07 -10.38 7.21
C TYR A 57 -16.64 -10.33 8.63
N TYR A 58 -16.34 -9.25 9.36
CA TYR A 58 -16.84 -9.03 10.71
C TYR A 58 -18.37 -9.05 10.76
N ASP A 59 -19.06 -8.36 9.85
CA ASP A 59 -20.52 -8.35 9.79
C ASP A 59 -21.10 -9.73 9.44
N ARG A 60 -20.39 -10.52 8.62
CA ARG A 60 -20.87 -11.82 8.13
C ARG A 60 -20.67 -12.95 9.14
N TYR A 61 -19.53 -12.96 9.82
CA TYR A 61 -19.12 -14.04 10.72
C TYR A 61 -19.14 -13.64 12.19
N ASN A 62 -19.36 -12.36 12.50
CA ASN A 62 -19.31 -11.81 13.86
C ASN A 62 -17.98 -12.14 14.57
N ALA A 63 -16.88 -12.11 13.82
CA ALA A 63 -15.52 -12.42 14.25
C ALA A 63 -14.52 -11.62 13.41
N VAL A 64 -13.32 -11.41 13.96
CA VAL A 64 -12.22 -10.76 13.22
C VAL A 64 -11.61 -11.78 12.25
N PRO A 65 -11.37 -11.43 10.98
CA PRO A 65 -10.77 -12.37 10.02
C PRO A 65 -9.37 -12.76 10.46
N GLY A 66 -9.13 -14.06 10.66
CA GLY A 66 -7.84 -14.59 11.14
C GLY A 66 -7.84 -14.89 12.63
N ASP A 67 -8.67 -14.20 13.41
CA ASP A 67 -8.92 -14.44 14.85
C ASP A 67 -10.30 -15.11 15.08
N ASP A 68 -10.81 -15.77 14.04
CA ASP A 68 -12.07 -16.49 14.11
C ASP A 68 -11.85 -17.85 14.78
N THR A 69 -12.59 -18.14 15.85
CA THR A 69 -12.56 -19.45 16.53
C THR A 69 -13.08 -20.60 15.65
N SER A 70 -13.77 -20.28 14.54
CA SER A 70 -14.21 -21.24 13.53
C SER A 70 -13.26 -21.27 12.34
N THR A 71 -12.82 -22.49 11.96
CA THR A 71 -12.01 -22.69 10.75
C THR A 71 -12.83 -22.69 9.46
N HIS A 72 -14.16 -22.76 9.56
CA HIS A 72 -15.11 -22.89 8.43
C HIS A 72 -14.79 -24.05 7.45
N GLY A 73 -13.97 -25.01 7.88
CA GLY A 73 -13.48 -26.11 7.03
C GLY A 73 -12.48 -25.67 5.95
N TRP A 74 -11.91 -24.47 6.06
CA TRP A 74 -10.97 -23.92 5.09
C TRP A 74 -9.56 -24.45 5.31
N ALA A 75 -8.88 -24.81 4.21
CA ALA A 75 -7.55 -25.38 4.29
C ALA A 75 -6.52 -24.31 4.66
N GLY A 76 -5.72 -24.59 5.68
CA GLY A 76 -4.65 -23.70 6.15
C GLY A 76 -5.12 -22.52 6.99
N VAL A 77 -6.39 -22.47 7.39
CA VAL A 77 -6.94 -21.54 8.39
C VAL A 77 -7.12 -22.30 9.69
N ALA A 78 -6.43 -21.88 10.75
CA ALA A 78 -6.60 -22.43 12.09
C ALA A 78 -7.73 -21.67 12.80
N ALA A 79 -8.08 -22.14 14.00
CA ALA A 79 -8.96 -21.40 14.87
C ALA A 79 -8.11 -20.39 15.64
N GLY A 80 -8.46 -19.12 15.54
CA GLY A 80 -7.93 -18.06 16.41
C GLY A 80 -8.44 -18.20 17.84
N ASP A 81 -8.02 -17.29 18.72
CA ASP A 81 -8.43 -17.31 20.12
C ASP A 81 -9.66 -16.43 20.44
N GLY A 82 -10.08 -15.60 19.49
CA GLY A 82 -11.29 -14.77 19.53
C GLY A 82 -11.14 -13.55 20.43
N ASP A 83 -9.93 -13.05 20.67
CA ASP A 83 -9.69 -11.89 21.52
C ASP A 83 -9.91 -10.53 20.82
N GLY A 84 -10.15 -10.56 19.51
CA GLY A 84 -10.45 -9.43 18.65
C GLY A 84 -9.22 -8.73 18.07
N LEU A 85 -8.02 -9.25 18.31
CA LEU A 85 -6.78 -8.74 17.75
C LEU A 85 -6.23 -9.68 16.66
N LEU A 86 -5.22 -9.21 15.94
CA LEU A 86 -4.54 -10.00 14.93
C LEU A 86 -3.09 -10.21 15.33
N GLU A 87 -2.71 -11.47 15.55
CA GLU A 87 -1.40 -11.86 16.04
C GLU A 87 -0.51 -12.44 14.93
N GLY A 88 0.80 -12.57 15.21
CA GLY A 88 1.82 -12.93 14.22
C GLY A 88 2.65 -11.76 13.68
N ASN A 89 2.59 -11.51 12.37
CA ASN A 89 3.48 -10.57 11.69
C ASN A 89 2.84 -9.98 10.42
N ALA A 90 3.00 -8.68 10.17
CA ALA A 90 2.38 -8.01 9.02
C ALA A 90 3.14 -8.18 7.69
N THR A 91 4.47 -8.31 7.69
CA THR A 91 5.33 -8.32 6.47
C THR A 91 5.76 -9.72 6.04
N THR A 92 5.79 -10.65 6.99
CA THR A 92 6.07 -12.08 6.83
C THR A 92 4.96 -12.86 7.54
N PRO A 93 3.73 -12.84 7.00
CA PRO A 93 2.56 -13.24 7.74
C PRO A 93 2.64 -14.68 8.23
N SER A 94 2.29 -14.84 9.49
CA SER A 94 2.24 -16.08 10.25
C SER A 94 1.07 -16.01 11.23
N GLY A 95 0.52 -17.16 11.63
CA GLY A 95 -0.63 -17.19 12.52
C GLY A 95 -1.81 -16.40 11.95
N GLU A 96 -2.50 -15.67 12.82
CA GLU A 96 -3.74 -14.96 12.51
C GLU A 96 -3.57 -13.89 11.44
N SER A 97 -2.45 -13.17 11.38
CA SER A 97 -2.13 -12.26 10.27
C SER A 97 -2.17 -12.96 8.91
N GLN A 98 -1.69 -14.20 8.81
CA GLN A 98 -1.76 -14.97 7.56
C GLN A 98 -3.18 -15.45 7.30
N GLU A 99 -3.79 -16.00 8.35
CA GLU A 99 -5.12 -16.58 8.29
C GLU A 99 -6.18 -15.52 7.98
N ALA A 100 -5.96 -14.26 8.36
CA ALA A 100 -6.78 -13.11 7.99
C ALA A 100 -6.86 -12.96 6.47
N TRP A 101 -5.72 -12.98 5.77
CA TRP A 101 -5.70 -12.89 4.31
C TRP A 101 -6.37 -14.10 3.66
N GLN A 102 -6.19 -15.29 4.23
CA GLN A 102 -6.79 -16.52 3.71
C GLN A 102 -8.31 -16.52 3.92
N ALA A 103 -8.78 -16.16 5.13
CA ALA A 103 -10.18 -16.06 5.50
C ALA A 103 -10.93 -15.05 4.62
N LEU A 104 -10.35 -13.87 4.38
CA LEU A 104 -10.92 -12.87 3.47
C LEU A 104 -11.07 -13.38 2.03
N ARG A 105 -10.15 -14.24 1.56
CA ARG A 105 -10.22 -14.85 0.22
C ARG A 105 -11.21 -16.00 0.16
N TYR A 106 -11.20 -16.89 1.13
CA TYR A 106 -12.17 -17.98 1.22
C TYR A 106 -13.61 -17.46 1.36
N ALA A 107 -13.80 -16.37 2.09
CA ALA A 107 -15.08 -15.68 2.20
C ALA A 107 -15.53 -15.00 0.88
N GLY A 108 -14.66 -14.93 -0.12
CA GLY A 108 -14.91 -14.26 -1.40
C GLY A 108 -14.89 -12.74 -1.34
N LEU A 109 -14.30 -12.16 -0.28
CA LEU A 109 -14.24 -10.71 -0.06
C LEU A 109 -13.00 -10.08 -0.71
N LEU A 110 -11.93 -10.87 -0.86
CA LEU A 110 -10.74 -10.50 -1.62
C LEU A 110 -10.47 -11.52 -2.73
N THR A 111 -9.90 -11.04 -3.83
CA THR A 111 -9.50 -11.88 -4.97
C THR A 111 -8.03 -12.27 -4.84
N ALA A 112 -7.75 -13.56 -4.66
CA ALA A 112 -6.46 -14.23 -4.81
C ALA A 112 -6.62 -15.70 -4.44
N ASP A 113 -5.60 -16.52 -4.67
CA ASP A 113 -5.58 -17.89 -4.16
C ASP A 113 -5.56 -17.89 -2.61
N PRO A 114 -6.57 -18.47 -1.94
CA PRO A 114 -6.67 -18.51 -0.48
C PRO A 114 -5.69 -19.50 0.18
N THR A 115 -5.01 -20.34 -0.59
CA THR A 115 -4.05 -21.33 -0.08
C THR A 115 -2.62 -20.78 -0.01
N THR A 116 -2.38 -19.57 -0.52
CA THR A 116 -1.07 -18.93 -0.49
C THR A 116 -0.68 -18.52 0.93
N THR A 117 0.59 -18.74 1.28
CA THR A 117 1.14 -18.53 2.62
C THR A 117 2.42 -17.69 2.59
N GLY A 118 2.83 -17.19 3.76
CA GLY A 118 4.01 -16.36 3.94
C GLY A 118 3.97 -15.06 3.13
N ALA A 119 5.13 -14.46 2.88
CA ALA A 119 5.21 -13.16 2.19
C ALA A 119 4.62 -13.16 0.77
N ALA A 120 4.44 -14.32 0.13
CA ALA A 120 3.82 -14.43 -1.18
C ALA A 120 2.29 -14.24 -1.13
N SER A 121 1.66 -14.42 0.03
CA SER A 121 0.23 -14.18 0.18
C SER A 121 -0.08 -12.68 0.14
N LEU A 122 0.81 -11.80 0.63
CA LEU A 122 0.54 -10.38 0.76
C LEU A 122 0.35 -9.67 -0.61
N PRO A 123 -0.75 -8.91 -0.80
CA PRO A 123 -0.93 -8.11 -2.01
C PRO A 123 0.10 -6.99 -2.13
N ALA A 124 0.62 -6.75 -3.34
CA ALA A 124 1.58 -5.69 -3.60
C ALA A 124 0.89 -4.35 -3.94
N HIS A 125 1.46 -3.23 -3.48
CA HIS A 125 0.96 -1.88 -3.80
C HIS A 125 1.78 -1.18 -4.90
N PRO A 126 1.29 -0.06 -5.46
CA PRO A 126 1.90 0.60 -6.63
C PRO A 126 3.31 1.19 -6.43
N PHE A 127 3.82 1.18 -5.20
CA PHE A 127 5.16 1.68 -4.84
C PHE A 127 6.15 0.55 -4.54
N SER A 128 5.83 -0.69 -4.96
CA SER A 128 6.69 -1.88 -4.86
C SER A 128 6.83 -2.50 -3.46
N GLY A 129 6.09 -2.00 -2.48
CA GLY A 129 5.89 -2.69 -1.21
C GLY A 129 4.61 -3.52 -1.20
N LYS A 130 4.14 -3.90 -0.01
CA LYS A 130 3.02 -4.79 0.24
C LYS A 130 2.06 -4.27 1.31
N TYR A 131 0.86 -4.82 1.26
CA TYR A 131 -0.13 -4.66 2.30
C TYR A 131 -0.05 -5.79 3.32
N GLY A 132 -0.18 -5.47 4.59
CA GLY A 132 -0.21 -6.43 5.71
C GLY A 132 -1.40 -6.19 6.63
N LEU A 133 -1.71 -7.17 7.48
CA LEU A 133 -2.74 -7.06 8.53
C LEU A 133 -2.14 -7.53 9.84
N PHE A 134 -2.30 -6.76 10.90
CA PHE A 134 -1.81 -7.07 12.25
C PHE A 134 -2.46 -6.11 13.26
N ASN A 135 -2.06 -6.15 14.53
CA ASN A 135 -2.49 -5.18 15.54
C ASN A 135 -1.34 -4.28 16.05
N ARG A 136 -1.69 -3.06 16.47
CA ARG A 136 -0.77 -2.16 17.18
C ARG A 136 -1.52 -1.19 18.08
N ASN A 137 -0.78 -0.54 18.97
CA ASN A 137 -1.28 0.58 19.75
C ASN A 137 -1.15 1.90 18.96
N PHE A 138 -2.26 2.62 18.78
CA PHE A 138 -2.33 3.93 18.10
C PHE A 138 -2.25 5.12 19.08
N GLY A 139 -1.64 4.90 20.24
CA GLY A 139 -1.51 5.91 21.30
C GLY A 139 -2.67 5.87 22.29
N ALA A 140 -2.52 6.60 23.40
CA ALA A 140 -3.42 6.53 24.55
C ALA A 140 -4.89 6.86 24.23
N SER A 141 -5.14 7.72 23.25
CA SER A 141 -6.49 8.16 22.87
C SER A 141 -7.27 7.12 22.07
N ILE A 142 -6.59 6.25 21.32
CA ILE A 142 -7.22 5.27 20.40
C ILE A 142 -7.06 3.84 20.94
N GLY A 143 -5.91 3.55 21.56
CA GLY A 143 -5.57 2.24 22.11
C GLY A 143 -5.14 1.24 21.03
N THR A 144 -5.22 -0.05 21.36
CA THR A 144 -4.90 -1.14 20.43
C THR A 144 -6.01 -1.29 19.40
N LYS A 145 -5.62 -1.39 18.13
CA LYS A 145 -6.48 -1.64 16.98
C LYS A 145 -5.79 -2.59 16.02
N ASN A 146 -6.58 -3.35 15.28
CA ASN A 146 -6.12 -3.99 14.07
C ASN A 146 -5.82 -2.92 13.03
N TYR A 147 -4.92 -3.20 12.10
CA TYR A 147 -4.51 -2.21 11.12
C TYR A 147 -4.14 -2.83 9.78
N ILE A 148 -4.21 -2.01 8.74
CA ILE A 148 -3.60 -2.29 7.44
C ILE A 148 -2.22 -1.67 7.40
N LEU A 149 -1.19 -2.50 7.24
CA LEU A 149 0.17 -2.07 6.94
C LEU A 149 0.23 -1.66 5.47
N VAL A 150 0.89 -0.55 5.17
CA VAL A 150 1.40 -0.24 3.83
C VAL A 150 2.90 -0.05 3.98
N ASP A 151 3.67 -1.09 3.64
CA ASP A 151 5.12 -1.08 3.86
C ASP A 151 5.86 -0.23 2.82
N ASN A 152 7.06 0.24 3.15
CA ASN A 152 8.01 0.81 2.18
C ASN A 152 7.42 1.90 1.25
N VAL A 153 6.67 2.85 1.80
CA VAL A 153 6.14 4.02 1.08
C VAL A 153 7.11 5.19 1.24
N ASN A 154 7.28 6.01 0.19
CA ASN A 154 8.11 7.21 0.31
C ASN A 154 7.53 8.17 1.37
N GLY A 155 8.36 8.74 2.24
CA GLY A 155 7.91 9.62 3.33
C GLY A 155 7.04 10.79 2.88
N SER A 156 7.39 11.46 1.77
CA SER A 156 6.58 12.55 1.23
C SER A 156 5.22 12.10 0.69
N VAL A 157 5.14 10.88 0.15
CA VAL A 157 3.88 10.28 -0.29
C VAL A 157 3.03 9.89 0.91
N ALA A 158 3.66 9.34 1.95
CA ALA A 158 3.00 8.94 3.18
C ALA A 158 2.39 10.15 3.91
N GLU A 159 3.11 11.27 3.97
CA GLU A 159 2.61 12.54 4.53
C GLU A 159 1.37 13.06 3.80
N ILE A 160 1.40 13.09 2.46
CA ILE A 160 0.25 13.55 1.65
C ILE A 160 -0.96 12.66 1.91
N ILE A 161 -0.73 11.36 2.04
CA ILE A 161 -1.75 10.37 2.30
C ILE A 161 -2.34 10.57 3.70
N ASP A 162 -1.51 10.75 4.72
CA ASP A 162 -1.93 11.03 6.09
C ASP A 162 -2.74 12.33 6.16
N ILE A 163 -2.21 13.46 5.67
CA ILE A 163 -2.93 14.76 5.64
C ILE A 163 -4.33 14.65 5.01
N LYS A 164 -4.49 13.77 4.02
CA LYS A 164 -5.76 13.59 3.33
C LYS A 164 -6.78 12.76 4.11
N ASN A 165 -6.32 11.87 4.98
CA ASN A 165 -7.18 10.92 5.69
C ASN A 165 -7.23 11.15 7.21
N ASP A 166 -6.33 11.97 7.76
CA ASP A 166 -6.19 12.21 9.20
C ASP A 166 -5.62 13.61 9.50
N ASP A 167 -4.44 13.72 10.13
CA ASP A 167 -3.92 14.98 10.69
C ASP A 167 -2.54 15.39 10.14
N GLY A 168 -1.87 14.51 9.39
CA GLY A 168 -0.54 14.75 8.84
C GLY A 168 0.60 14.62 9.84
N ILE A 169 0.32 14.16 11.06
CA ILE A 169 1.30 13.95 12.11
C ILE A 169 1.57 12.45 12.22
N PHE A 170 2.78 12.05 11.83
CA PHE A 170 3.16 10.64 11.67
C PHE A 170 2.90 9.73 12.88
N ASN A 171 2.78 10.25 14.10
CA ASN A 171 2.56 9.45 15.32
C ASN A 171 1.25 9.77 16.04
N SER A 172 0.29 10.37 15.34
CA SER A 172 -1.02 10.76 15.87
C SER A 172 -2.14 10.18 15.01
N GLY A 173 -3.35 10.17 15.56
CA GLY A 173 -4.54 9.75 14.82
C GLY A 173 -4.59 8.26 14.46
N THR A 174 -5.53 7.94 13.58
CA THR A 174 -5.83 6.62 13.00
C THR A 174 -4.92 6.24 11.83
N VAL A 175 -4.21 7.20 11.24
CA VAL A 175 -3.21 6.97 10.19
C VAL A 175 -1.85 7.39 10.73
N GLN A 176 -1.01 6.41 11.05
CA GLN A 176 0.31 6.64 11.62
C GLN A 176 1.40 6.07 10.73
N ALA A 177 2.63 6.49 10.94
CA ALA A 177 3.84 5.88 10.40
C ALA A 177 4.72 5.32 11.53
N ASP A 178 5.75 4.56 11.17
CA ASP A 178 6.77 4.10 12.10
C ASP A 178 7.76 5.22 12.46
N GLN A 179 7.94 6.16 11.55
CA GLN A 179 8.92 7.25 11.64
C GLN A 179 8.41 8.53 10.99
N ALA A 180 9.09 9.65 11.26
CA ALA A 180 8.77 10.94 10.66
C ALA A 180 8.86 10.90 9.12
N TYR A 181 7.94 11.59 8.44
CA TYR A 181 7.84 11.64 6.98
C TYR A 181 9.04 12.26 6.24
N THR A 182 9.97 12.86 6.97
CA THR A 182 11.24 13.37 6.41
C THR A 182 12.19 12.24 5.98
N ASN A 183 11.94 11.00 6.40
CA ASN A 183 12.71 9.83 5.97
C ASN A 183 12.37 9.41 4.53
N ALA A 184 13.33 8.78 3.87
CA ALA A 184 13.17 8.38 2.47
C ALA A 184 12.02 7.39 2.26
N THR A 185 11.86 6.44 3.18
CA THR A 185 10.82 5.42 3.19
C THR A 185 10.31 5.22 4.62
N VAL A 186 9.01 5.01 4.76
CA VAL A 186 8.31 4.75 6.01
C VAL A 186 7.25 3.66 5.80
N ASP A 187 6.85 3.03 6.88
CA ASP A 187 5.71 2.12 6.90
C ASP A 187 4.49 2.87 7.43
N LEU A 188 3.36 2.79 6.73
CA LEU A 188 2.09 3.39 7.16
C LEU A 188 1.17 2.36 7.79
N TYR A 189 0.40 2.82 8.77
CA TYR A 189 -0.49 2.02 9.60
C TYR A 189 -1.87 2.68 9.60
N TYR A 190 -2.87 1.98 9.05
CA TYR A 190 -4.26 2.44 9.04
C TYR A 190 -5.08 1.64 10.04
N ALA A 191 -5.57 2.29 11.08
CA ALA A 191 -6.46 1.65 12.04
C ALA A 191 -7.73 1.11 11.35
N LEU A 192 -8.10 -0.11 11.72
CA LEU A 192 -9.36 -0.79 11.41
C LEU A 192 -10.26 -0.75 12.67
#